data_AF-A0A6G4WJC3-F1
#
_entry.id   AF-A0A6G4WJC3-F1
#
_cell.length_a   1.000
_cell.length_b   1.000
_cell.length_c   1.000
_cell.angle_alpha   90.00
_cell.angle_beta   90.00
_cell.angle_gamma   90.00
#
_symmetry.space_group_name_H-M   'P 1'
#
loop_
_entity.id
_entity.type
_entity.pdbx_description
1 polymer ?
#
loop_
_entity_poly.entity_id
_entity_poly.type
_entity_poly.pdbx_seq_one_letter_code
_entity_poly.pdbx_strand_id
1 'polypeptide(L)' 'MPAINLVEIRPGLFLNGDHIVLVRVLPREERGVYAVLQLSNGDKLDLTRGEFTAISGEEPRPAMRQQVPVAK' A
#
# COMPACT_ATOMS: atom_id res chain seq x y z
N MET A 1 25.45 12.81 -4.86
CA MET A 1 24.02 13.19 -4.93
C MET A 1 23.25 12.01 -4.36
N PRO A 2 22.35 12.17 -3.37
CA PRO A 2 21.52 11.06 -2.94
C PRO A 2 20.71 10.58 -4.16
N ALA A 3 20.78 9.28 -4.46
CA ALA A 3 19.95 8.69 -5.49
C ALA A 3 18.50 8.75 -4.98
N ILE A 4 17.66 9.55 -5.63
CA ILE A 4 16.24 9.65 -5.26
C ILE A 4 15.62 8.29 -5.55
N ASN A 5 15.09 7.63 -4.51
CA ASN A 5 14.46 6.33 -4.66
C ASN A 5 13.04 6.52 -5.21
N LEU A 6 12.92 6.69 -6.52
CA LEU A 6 11.62 6.85 -7.19
C LEU A 6 11.00 5.48 -7.49
N VAL A 7 9.78 5.28 -7.00
CA VAL A 7 8.95 4.12 -7.29
C VAL A 7 7.79 4.54 -8.18
N GLU A 8 7.69 3.96 -9.37
CA GLU A 8 6.52 4.14 -10.23
C GLU A 8 5.37 3.28 -9.70
N ILE A 9 4.32 3.90 -9.19
CA ILE A 9 3.18 3.19 -8.59
C ILE A 9 2.02 2.99 -9.58
N ARG A 10 1.87 3.92 -10.53
CA ARG A 10 0.97 3.84 -11.68
C ARG A 10 1.61 4.61 -12.84
N PRO A 11 1.23 4.34 -14.10
CA PRO A 11 1.86 4.97 -15.26
C PRO A 11 1.89 6.50 -15.12
N GLY A 12 3.09 7.08 -15.10
CA GLY A 12 3.30 8.53 -14.99
C GLY A 12 3.17 9.11 -13.58
N LEU A 13 2.94 8.29 -12.54
CA LEU A 13 2.98 8.71 -11.14
C LEU A 13 4.12 8.00 -10.40
N PHE A 14 5.13 8.80 -10.07
CA PHE A 14 6.30 8.36 -9.31
C PHE A 14 6.22 8.92 -7.89
N LEU A 15 6.51 8.07 -6.92
CA LEU A 15 6.64 8.44 -5.52
C LEU A 15 8.09 8.35 -5.10
N ASN A 16 8.53 9.34 -4.33
CA ASN A 16 9.81 9.21 -3.64
C ASN A 16 9.62 8.30 -2.42
N GLY A 17 10.25 7.13 -2.44
CA GLY A 17 10.26 6.14 -1.37
C GLY A 17 10.74 6.72 -0.03
N ASP A 18 11.63 7.71 -0.06
CA ASP A 18 12.12 8.39 1.15
C ASP A 18 11.04 9.23 1.85
N HIS A 19 9.94 9.55 1.16
CA HIS A 19 8.80 10.28 1.71
C HIS A 19 7.68 9.36 2.19
N ILE A 20 7.80 8.05 2.00
CA ILE A 20 6.81 7.08 2.47
C ILE A 20 7.00 6.87 3.96
N VAL A 21 6.00 7.28 4.75
CA VAL A 21 6.02 7.13 6.22
C VAL A 21 5.35 5.83 6.64
N LEU A 22 4.22 5.51 6.02
CA LEU A 22 3.42 4.36 6.40
C LEU A 22 2.65 3.82 5.20
N VAL A 23 2.65 2.50 5.06
CA VAL A 23 1.72 1.78 4.16
C VAL A 23 0.88 0.86 5.01
N ARG A 24 -0.44 1.04 4.99
CA ARG A 24 -1.38 0.22 5.77
C ARG A 24 -2.34 -0.51 4.83
N VAL A 25 -2.26 -1.83 4.80
CA VAL A 25 -3.23 -2.68 4.10
C VAL A 25 -4.57 -2.62 4.83
N LEU A 26 -5.65 -2.46 4.08
CA LEU A 26 -7.00 -2.45 4.62
C LEU A 26 -7.50 -3.88 4.85
N PRO A 27 -8.30 -4.12 5.91
CA PRO A 27 -8.83 -5.44 6.22
C PRO A 27 -9.81 -5.97 5.15
N ARG A 28 -10.39 -5.08 4.35
CA ARG A 28 -11.22 -5.39 3.20
C ARG A 28 -10.95 -4.38 2.11
N GLU A 29 -10.80 -4.86 0.88
CA GLU A 29 -10.72 -4.00 -0.29
C GLU A 29 -12.10 -3.36 -0.51
N GLU A 30 -12.18 -2.05 -0.36
CA GLU A 30 -13.43 -1.30 -0.48
C GLU A 30 -13.30 -0.30 -1.63
N ARG A 31 -14.21 -0.36 -2.60
CA ARG A 31 -14.22 0.51 -3.79
C ARG A 31 -12.88 0.50 -4.56
N GLY A 32 -12.17 -0.63 -4.56
CA GLY A 32 -10.88 -0.79 -5.24
C GLY A 32 -9.66 -0.28 -4.45
N VAL A 33 -9.86 0.16 -3.20
CA VAL A 33 -8.77 0.56 -2.30
C VAL A 33 -8.32 -0.65 -1.49
N TYR A 34 -7.07 -1.04 -1.67
CA TYR A 34 -6.42 -2.16 -0.99
C TYR A 34 -5.57 -1.71 0.19
N ALA A 35 -4.86 -0.58 0.05
CA ALA A 35 -4.00 -0.04 1.09
C ALA A 35 -4.07 1.49 1.11
N VAL A 36 -3.71 2.09 2.24
CA VAL A 36 -3.54 3.54 2.37
C VAL A 36 -2.06 3.81 2.60
N LEU A 37 -1.51 4.66 1.75
CA LEU A 37 -0.17 5.22 1.88
C LEU A 37 -0.25 6.58 2.59
N GLN A 38 0.65 6.83 3.52
CA GLN A 38 0.85 8.12 4.13
C GLN A 38 2.26 8.64 3.81
N LEU A 39 2.31 9.88 3.31
CA LEU A 39 3.53 10.58 2.98
C LEU A 39 3.99 11.49 4.14
N SER A 40 5.26 11.90 4.09
CA SER A 40 5.88 12.76 5.11
C SER A 40 5.29 14.16 5.17
N ASN A 41 4.66 14.62 4.10
CA ASN A 41 3.92 15.89 4.05
C ASN A 41 2.50 15.79 4.66
N GLY A 42 2.09 14.61 5.13
CA GLY A 42 0.76 14.36 5.69
C GLY A 42 -0.27 13.91 4.67
N ASP A 43 0.06 13.89 3.38
CA ASP A 43 -0.84 13.42 2.33
C ASP A 43 -1.11 11.92 2.48
N LYS A 44 -2.32 11.53 2.09
CA LYS A 44 -2.75 10.14 2.06
C LYS A 44 -3.17 9.76 0.65
N LEU A 45 -2.72 8.61 0.21
CA LEU A 45 -3.03 8.05 -1.10
C LEU A 45 -3.69 6.69 -0.92
N ASP A 46 -4.84 6.54 -1.54
CA ASP A 46 -5.51 5.25 -1.66
C ASP A 46 -4.82 4.45 -2.76
N LEU A 47 -4.31 3.29 -2.38
CA LEU A 47 -3.59 2.37 -3.25
C LEU A 47 -4.49 1.21 -3.62
N THR A 48 -4.51 0.89 -4.91
CA THR A 48 -4.99 -0.40 -5.39
C THR A 48 -4.01 -1.51 -5.01
N ARG A 49 -4.44 -2.75 -5.21
CA ARG A 49 -3.59 -3.92 -4.99
C ARG A 49 -2.28 -3.86 -5.78
N GLY A 50 -2.35 -3.50 -7.07
CA GLY A 50 -1.17 -3.42 -7.94
C GLY A 50 -0.22 -2.30 -7.53
N GLU A 51 -0.76 -1.16 -7.10
CA GLU A 51 0.03 -0.03 -6.60
C GLU A 51 0.75 -0.37 -5.30
N PHE A 52 0.09 -1.11 -4.40
CA PHE A 52 0.74 -1.63 -3.21
C PHE A 52 1.92 -2.56 -3.56
N THR A 53 1.73 -3.48 -4.52
CA THR A 53 2.80 -4.38 -5.00
C THR A 53 3.98 -3.60 -5.57
N ALA A 54 3.71 -2.55 -6.33
CA ALA A 54 4.76 -1.70 -6.90
C ALA A 54 5.61 -1.03 -5.80
N ILE A 55 5.00 -0.67 -4.66
CA ILE A 55 5.70 -0.07 -3.52
C ILE A 55 6.45 -1.11 -2.69
N SER A 56 5.79 -2.21 -2.31
CA SER A 56 6.38 -3.15 -1.36
C SER A 56 7.27 -4.21 -2.01
N GLY A 57 7.17 -4.40 -3.33
CA GLY A 57 7.84 -5.49 -4.04
C GLY A 57 7.34 -6.89 -3.64
N GLU A 58 6.33 -6.97 -2.77
CA GLU A 58 5.75 -8.22 -2.29
C GLU A 58 4.36 -8.41 -2.89
N GLU A 59 4.04 -9.67 -3.19
CA GLU A 59 2.70 -10.03 -3.62
C GLU A 59 1.72 -9.82 -2.44
N PRO A 60 0.63 -9.05 -2.65
CA PRO A 60 -0.28 -8.67 -1.59
C PRO A 60 -0.98 -9.92 -1.07
N ARG A 61 -0.58 -10.34 0.15
CA ARG A 61 -1.22 -11.46 0.82
C ARG A 61 -2.68 -11.11 1.07
N PRO A 62 -3.64 -11.93 0.62
CA PRO A 62 -5.04 -11.70 0.95
C PRO A 62 -5.16 -11.61 2.47
N ALA A 63 -5.87 -10.62 2.97
CA ALA A 63 -6.17 -10.49 4.39
C ALA A 63 -6.84 -11.78 4.85
N MET A 64 -6.04 -12.68 5.43
CA MET A 64 -6.49 -13.97 5.89
C MET A 64 -7.45 -13.65 7.02
N ARG A 65 -8.76 -13.82 6.77
CA ARG A 65 -9.73 -13.89 7.86
C ARG A 65 -9.15 -14.92 8.83
N GLN A 66 -8.72 -14.49 10.01
CA GLN A 66 -8.73 -15.39 11.14
C GLN A 66 -10.18 -15.85 11.23
N GLN A 67 -10.46 -17.03 10.69
CA GLN A 67 -11.61 -17.82 11.09
C GLN A 67 -11.36 -18.07 12.58
N VAL A 68 -11.84 -17.18 13.44
CA VAL A 68 -12.08 -17.56 14.82
C VAL A 68 -13.07 -18.70 14.71
N PRO A 69 -12.70 -19.94 15.09
CA PRO A 69 -13.66 -21.02 15.07
C PRO A 69 -14.78 -20.60 16.01
N VAL A 70 -16.01 -20.53 15.48
CA VAL A 70 -17.19 -20.34 16.32
C VAL A 70 -17.25 -21.58 17.19
N ALA A 71 -16.83 -21.45 18.44
CA ALA A 71 -17.04 -22.48 19.45
C ALA A 71 -18.54 -22.49 19.72
N LYS A 72 -19.17 -23.61 19.37
CA LYS A 72 -20.58 -23.91 19.54
C LYS A 72 -20.88 -24.24 21.00
#